data_AF-A0A0A0J476-F1
#
_entry.id   AF-A0A0A0J476-F1
#
_cell.length_a   1.000
_cell.length_b   1.000
_cell.length_c   1.000
_cell.angle_alpha   90.00
_cell.angle_beta   90.00
_cell.angle_gamma   90.00
#
_symmetry.space_group_name_H-M   'P 1'
#
loop_
_entity.id
_entity.type
_entity.pdbx_description
1 polymer ?
#
loop_
_entity_poly.entity_id
_entity_poly.type
_entity_poly.pdbx_seq_one_letter_code
_entity_poly.pdbx_strand_id
1 'polypeptide(L)' 'MPPVKKIVTWLLVIFMLYAIFTSPGDAANIAGSAWDVVANGVTNVGSFFDSLIARG' A
#
# COMPACT_ATOMS: atom_id res chain seq x y z
N MET A 1 -21.14 -0.71 -28.90
CA MET A 1 -19.67 -0.71 -28.65
C MET A 1 -19.46 -1.26 -27.25
N PRO A 2 -18.78 -2.39 -27.04
CA PRO A 2 -18.41 -2.79 -25.68
C PRO A 2 -17.66 -1.61 -25.04
N PRO A 3 -18.02 -1.20 -23.82
CA PRO A 3 -17.46 0.01 -23.23
C PRO A 3 -15.96 -0.18 -23.09
N VAL A 4 -15.16 0.60 -23.81
CA VAL A 4 -13.69 0.56 -23.82
C VAL A 4 -13.14 0.52 -22.39
N LYS A 5 -13.77 1.26 -21.47
CA LYS A 5 -13.49 1.21 -20.02
C LYS A 5 -13.46 -0.20 -19.46
N LYS A 6 -14.44 -1.06 -19.77
CA LYS A 6 -14.52 -2.41 -19.21
C LYS A 6 -13.36 -3.28 -19.67
N ILE A 7 -12.97 -3.16 -20.95
CA ILE A 7 -11.85 -3.93 -21.51
C ILE A 7 -10.52 -3.47 -20.90
N VAL A 8 -10.30 -2.16 -20.81
CA VAL A 8 -9.09 -1.58 -20.20
C VAL A 8 -8.98 -1.96 -18.72
N THR A 9 -10.08 -1.88 -17.97
CA THR A 9 -10.09 -2.30 -16.55
C THR A 9 -9.74 -3.77 -16.41
N TRP A 10 -10.33 -4.66 -17.21
CA TRP A 10 -10.02 -6.09 -17.15
C TRP A 10 -8.57 -6.40 -17.56
N LEU A 11 -8.04 -5.68 -18.55
CA LEU A 11 -6.64 -5.82 -18.97
C LEU A 11 -5.69 -5.40 -17.84
N LEU A 12 -5.96 -4.27 -17.18
CA LEU A 12 -5.20 -3.83 -16.00
C LEU A 12 -5.25 -4.84 -14.86
N VAL A 13 -6.43 -5.41 -14.57
CA VAL A 13 -6.58 -6.41 -13.51
C VAL A 13 -5.76 -7.66 -13.81
N ILE A 14 -5.85 -8.20 -15.03
CA ILE A 14 -5.09 -9.40 -15.43
C ILE A 14 -3.59 -9.12 -15.39
N PHE A 15 -3.16 -7.95 -15.87
CA PHE A 15 -1.77 -7.54 -15.82
C PHE A 15 -1.26 -7.42 -14.37
N MET A 16 -2.07 -6.83 -13.48
CA MET A 16 -1.70 -6.68 -12.08
C MET A 16 -1.59 -8.04 -11.37
N LEU A 17 -2.53 -8.96 -11.62
CA LEU A 17 -2.45 -10.32 -11.11
C LEU A 17 -1.19 -11.03 -11.64
N TYR A 18 -0.90 -10.91 -12.93
CA TYR A 18 0.31 -11.47 -13.52
C TYR A 18 1.58 -10.93 -12.84
N ALA A 19 1.68 -9.61 -12.66
CA ALA A 19 2.82 -8.99 -11.99
C ALA A 19 3.01 -9.53 -10.56
N ILE A 20 1.92 -9.67 -9.79
CA ILE A 20 1.96 -10.23 -8.43
C ILE A 20 2.45 -11.69 -8.45
N PHE A 21 1.98 -12.52 -9.40
CA PHE A 21 2.37 -13.93 -9.49
C PHE A 21 3.77 -14.15 -10.07
N THR A 22 4.21 -13.29 -10.98
CA THR A 22 5.55 -13.36 -11.60
C THR A 22 6.64 -12.85 -10.66
N SER A 23 6.40 -11.76 -9.94
CA SER A 23 7.37 -11.19 -8.99
C SER A 23 6.73 -10.95 -7.62
N PRO A 24 6.35 -12.02 -6.90
CA PRO A 24 5.73 -11.90 -5.59
C PRO A 24 6.63 -11.19 -4.57
N GLY A 25 7.96 -11.31 -4.71
CA GLY A 25 8.93 -10.59 -3.89
C GLY A 25 8.84 -9.07 -4.08
N ASP A 26 8.80 -8.58 -5.32
CA ASP A 26 8.71 -7.15 -5.61
C ASP A 26 7.36 -6.58 -5.14
N ALA A 27 6.26 -7.30 -5.36
CA ALA A 27 4.94 -6.91 -4.87
C ALA A 27 4.90 -6.82 -3.33
N ALA A 28 5.49 -7.80 -2.63
CA ALA A 28 5.59 -7.79 -1.18
C ALA A 28 6.48 -6.64 -0.67
N ASN A 29 7.58 -6.33 -1.36
CA ASN A 29 8.45 -5.21 -1.02
C ASN A 29 7.74 -3.86 -1.16
N ILE A 30 6.96 -3.67 -2.22
CA ILE A 30 6.17 -2.44 -2.43
C ILE A 30 5.08 -2.31 -1.36
N ALA A 31 4.34 -3.39 -1.08
CA ALA A 31 3.32 -3.38 -0.04
C ALA A 31 3.93 -3.15 1.36
N GLY A 32 5.06 -3.79 1.66
CA GLY A 32 5.79 -3.63 2.91
C GLY A 32 6.30 -2.21 3.11
N SER A 33 6.95 -1.64 2.09
CA SER A 33 7.42 -0.24 2.16
C SER A 33 6.28 0.77 2.33
N ALA A 34 5.13 0.56 1.65
CA ALA A 34 3.94 1.38 1.87
C ALA A 34 3.41 1.25 3.31
N TRP A 35 3.38 0.02 3.85
CA TRP A 35 2.95 -0.23 5.22
C TRP A 35 3.89 0.40 6.25
N ASP A 36 5.20 0.31 6.05
CA ASP A 36 6.21 0.91 6.92
C ASP A 36 6.03 2.42 7.03
N VAL A 37 5.72 3.11 5.93
CA VAL A 37 5.44 4.55 5.96
C VAL A 37 4.24 4.86 6.86
N VAL A 38 3.16 4.07 6.75
CA VAL A 38 1.97 4.24 7.59
C VAL A 38 2.27 3.93 9.05
N ALA A 39 2.93 2.80 9.32
CA ALA A 39 3.26 2.35 10.68
C ALA A 39 4.21 3.33 11.39
N ASN A 40 5.22 3.83 10.69
CA ASN A 40 6.12 4.87 11.22
C ASN A 40 5.38 6.17 11.50
N GLY A 41 4.47 6.58 10.61
CA GLY A 41 3.62 7.75 10.82
C GLY A 41 2.76 7.62 12.09
N VAL A 42 2.07 6.49 12.25
CA VAL A 42 1.24 6.20 13.43
C VAL A 42 2.09 6.18 14.71
N THR A 43 3.26 5.55 14.68
CA THR A 43 4.15 5.46 15.84
C THR A 43 4.68 6.83 16.26
N ASN A 44 5.03 7.69 15.30
CA ASN A 44 5.47 9.06 15.57
C ASN A 44 4.36 9.88 16.23
N VAL A 45 3.11 9.71 15.80
CA VAL A 45 1.95 10.38 16.40
C VAL A 45 1.72 9.88 17.82
N GLY A 46 1.77 8.57 18.06
CA GLY A 46 1.64 7.99 19.41
C GLY A 46 2.73 8.52 20.36
N SER A 47 3.99 8.49 19.92
CA SER A 47 5.14 9.01 20.68
C SER A 47 5.01 10.50 21.02
N PHE A 48 4.44 11.30 20.11
CA PHE A 48 4.15 12.70 20.38
C PHE A 48 3.14 12.87 21.53
N PHE A 49 2.03 12.14 21.50
CA PHE A 49 1.03 12.21 22.57
C PHE A 49 1.56 11.67 23.91
N ASP A 50 2.31 10.57 23.89
CA ASP A 50 2.99 10.04 25.09
C ASP A 50 3.93 11.09 25.69
N SER A 51 4.69 11.80 24.85
CA SER A 51 5.58 12.88 25.28
C SER A 51 4.85 14.08 25.87
N LEU A 52 3.62 14.36 25.41
CA LEU A 52 2.77 15.42 25.98
C LEU A 52 2.21 15.03 27.34
N ILE A 53 1.68 13.80 27.46
CA ILE A 53 1.10 13.30 28.70
C ILE A 53 2.17 13.12 29.77
N ALA A 54 3.35 12.60 29.41
CA ALA A 54 4.46 12.42 30.35
C ALA A 54 5.08 13.73 30.87
N ARG A 55 4.78 14.87 30.23
CA ARG A 55 5.27 16.21 30.62
C ARG A 55 4.20 17.10 31.27
N GLY A 56 2.94 16.67 31.30
CA GLY A 56 1.82 17.37 31.95
C GLY A 56 1.56 16.86 33.36
#